data_AF-A0A2V6R473-F1
#
_entry.id   AF-A0A2V6R473-F1
#
_cell.length_a   1.000
_cell.length_b   1.000
_cell.length_c   1.000
_cell.angle_alpha   90.00
_cell.angle_beta   90.00
_cell.angle_gamma   90.00
#
_symmetry.space_group_name_H-M   'P 1'
#
loop_
_entity.id
_entity.type
_entity.pdbx_description
1 polymer ?
#
loop_
_entity_poly.entity_id
_entity_poly.type
_entity_poly.pdbx_seq_one_letter_code
_entity_poly.pdbx_strand_id
1 'polypeptide(L)'
;MMASLNKVLLIGNLTRPPELRYTPSGTAVADLRMAVNRNYTTQSGEKREEACFLTVVVWGKQAESCGEYLDKGSQVFVEGRLQTRDWEGKDGQKRTATEVVAERVQFMSRTKGAAAGGAPATAPAFAEETANAGGGGDDDVPF
;
A
#
# COMPACT_ATOMS: atom_id res chain seq x y z
N MET A 1 -35.51 1.94 -16.81
CA MET A 1 -34.52 2.15 -15.73
C MET A 1 -33.56 3.24 -16.19
N MET A 2 -33.42 4.32 -15.42
CA MET A 2 -32.36 5.31 -15.64
C MET A 2 -31.04 4.74 -15.10
N ALA A 3 -29.95 4.83 -15.87
CA ALA A 3 -28.64 4.41 -15.40
C ALA A 3 -28.06 5.49 -14.48
N SER A 4 -27.69 5.13 -13.25
CA SER A 4 -26.96 5.99 -12.32
C SER A 4 -25.55 5.44 -12.09
N LEU A 5 -24.53 6.30 -12.14
CA LEU A 5 -23.14 5.93 -11.91
C LEU A 5 -22.58 6.71 -10.71
N ASN A 6 -22.08 5.99 -9.72
CA ASN A 6 -21.25 6.54 -8.65
C ASN A 6 -19.99 5.67 -8.59
N LYS A 7 -18.87 6.24 -9.04
CA LYS A 7 -17.59 5.54 -9.12
C LYS A 7 -16.46 6.47 -8.70
N VAL A 8 -15.56 5.96 -7.88
CA VAL A 8 -14.36 6.64 -7.39
C VAL A 8 -13.16 5.77 -7.71
N LEU A 9 -12.12 6.38 -8.27
CA LEU A 9 -10.84 5.76 -8.58
C LEU A 9 -9.76 6.66 -7.98
N LEU A 10 -8.95 6.13 -7.06
CA LEU A 10 -7.95 6.89 -6.33
C LEU A 10 -6.64 6.13 -6.28
N ILE A 11 -5.55 6.88 -6.36
CA ILE A 11 -4.20 6.43 -6.02
C ILE A 11 -3.66 7.43 -5.01
N GLY A 12 -3.24 6.93 -3.85
CA GLY A 12 -2.71 7.78 -2.80
C GLY A 12 -1.93 7.00 -1.76
N ASN A 13 -1.45 7.73 -0.75
CA ASN A 13 -0.67 7.18 0.35
C ASN A 13 -1.45 7.30 1.66
N LEU A 14 -1.38 6.27 2.50
CA LEU A 14 -1.92 6.32 3.84
C LEU A 14 -1.19 7.37 4.68
N THR A 15 -1.92 8.23 5.38
CA THR A 15 -1.32 9.26 6.25
C THR A 15 -1.05 8.76 7.66
N ARG A 16 -1.64 7.62 8.02
CA ARG A 16 -1.52 6.91 9.30
C ARG A 16 -1.83 5.42 9.08
N PRO A 17 -1.48 4.53 10.02
CA PRO A 17 -1.85 3.11 9.92
C PRO A 17 -3.37 2.92 9.79
N PRO A 18 -3.84 1.84 9.15
CA PRO A 18 -5.27 1.50 9.09
C PRO A 18 -5.90 1.37 10.48
N GLU A 19 -7.10 1.92 10.66
CA GLU A 19 -7.90 1.71 11.86
C GLU A 19 -8.84 0.51 11.63
N LEU A 20 -8.38 -0.70 11.96
CA LEU A 20 -9.16 -1.95 11.85
C LEU A 20 -10.05 -2.15 13.09
N ARG A 21 -11.33 -2.42 12.84
CA ARG A 21 -12.34 -2.74 13.86
C ARG A 21 -13.28 -3.82 13.36
N TYR A 22 -14.00 -4.47 14.27
CA TYR A 22 -15.04 -5.45 13.93
C TYR A 22 -16.40 -4.91 14.35
N THR A 23 -17.41 -5.11 13.50
CA THR A 23 -18.81 -4.82 13.86
C THR A 23 -19.31 -5.82 14.91
N PRO A 24 -20.46 -5.56 15.57
CA PRO A 24 -21.11 -6.54 16.44
C PRO A 24 -21.44 -7.86 15.74
N SER A 25 -21.62 -7.84 14.42
CA SER A 25 -21.83 -9.04 13.59
C SER A 25 -20.53 -9.78 13.23
N GLY A 26 -19.38 -9.35 13.77
CA GLY A 26 -18.06 -9.94 13.49
C GLY A 26 -17.47 -9.55 12.13
N THR A 27 -18.05 -8.59 11.41
CA THR A 27 -17.54 -8.16 10.11
C THR A 27 -16.41 -7.15 10.28
N ALA A 28 -15.25 -7.42 9.68
CA ALA A 28 -14.13 -6.50 9.69
C ALA A 28 -14.42 -5.21 8.89
N VAL A 29 -13.99 -4.08 9.44
CA VAL A 29 -14.05 -2.75 8.82
C VAL A 29 -12.75 -2.02 9.08
N ALA A 30 -12.13 -1.46 8.04
CA ALA A 30 -10.91 -0.69 8.16
C ALA A 30 -11.11 0.71 7.57
N ASP A 31 -10.77 1.73 8.36
CA ASP A 31 -10.79 3.11 7.91
C ASP A 31 -9.38 3.52 7.50
N LEU A 32 -9.19 3.79 6.20
CA LEU A 32 -7.92 4.23 5.62
C LEU A 32 -7.95 5.75 5.44
N ARG A 33 -7.12 6.47 6.18
CA ARG A 33 -6.91 7.91 5.94
C ARG A 33 -5.82 8.07 4.89
N MET A 34 -6.17 8.65 3.74
CA MET A 34 -5.29 8.77 2.59
C MET A 34 -5.13 10.21 2.12
N ALA A 35 -3.95 10.51 1.58
CA ALA A 35 -3.67 11.72 0.82
C ALA A 35 -3.55 11.39 -0.67
N VAL A 36 -4.20 12.20 -1.51
CA VAL A 36 -4.13 12.13 -2.97
C VAL A 36 -3.64 13.50 -3.46
N ASN A 37 -2.46 13.51 -4.07
CA ASN A 37 -1.81 14.76 -4.48
C ASN A 37 -2.11 15.08 -5.94
N ARG A 38 -2.27 16.36 -6.23
CA ARG A 38 -2.40 16.92 -7.58
C ARG A 38 -1.37 18.02 -7.77
N ASN A 39 -0.56 17.91 -8.81
CA ASN A 39 0.38 18.95 -9.24
C ASN A 39 -0.23 19.72 -10.42
N TYR A 40 -0.18 21.04 -10.38
CA TYR A 40 -0.68 21.90 -11.45
C TYR A 40 0.12 23.21 -11.53
N THR A 41 0.04 23.88 -12.67
CA THR A 41 0.66 25.19 -12.88
C THR A 41 -0.42 26.26 -12.91
N THR A 42 -0.23 27.35 -12.15
CA THR A 42 -1.16 28.48 -12.11
C THR A 42 -1.03 29.34 -13.37
N GLN A 43 -1.98 30.26 -13.58
CA GLN A 43 -1.92 31.22 -14.68
C GLN A 43 -0.68 32.15 -14.63
N SER A 44 -0.11 32.37 -13.43
CA SER A 44 1.13 33.13 -13.25
C SER A 44 2.41 32.32 -13.54
N GLY A 45 2.28 31.04 -13.91
CA GLY A 45 3.42 30.14 -14.17
C GLY A 45 4.00 29.46 -12.94
N GLU A 46 3.40 29.65 -11.76
CA GLU A 46 3.84 29.01 -10.51
C GLU A 46 3.41 27.54 -10.48
N LYS A 47 4.33 26.63 -10.14
CA LYS A 47 4.00 25.23 -9.87
C LYS A 47 3.43 25.09 -8.46
N ARG A 48 2.25 24.50 -8.34
CA ARG A 48 1.59 24.22 -7.06
C ARG A 48 1.31 22.73 -6.90
N GLU A 49 1.36 22.31 -5.65
CA GLU A 49 0.96 20.98 -5.19
C GLU A 49 -0.19 21.12 -4.21
N GLU A 50 -1.24 20.32 -4.41
CA GLU A 50 -2.41 20.29 -3.54
C GLU A 50 -2.67 18.84 -3.10
N ALA A 51 -2.86 18.65 -1.80
CA ALA A 51 -3.17 17.35 -1.22
C ALA A 51 -4.64 17.29 -0.79
N CYS A 52 -5.39 16.35 -1.37
CA CYS A 52 -6.74 16.02 -0.93
C CYS A 52 -6.68 14.90 0.10
N PHE A 53 -7.27 15.12 1.28
CA PHE A 53 -7.29 14.13 2.36
C PHE A 53 -8.68 13.53 2.52
N LEU A 54 -8.76 12.22 2.37
CA LEU A 54 -10.02 11.48 2.31
C LEU A 54 -9.96 10.20 3.14
N THR A 55 -11.13 9.75 3.57
CA THR A 55 -11.28 8.51 4.34
C THR A 55 -11.90 7.47 3.42
N VAL A 56 -11.24 6.32 3.31
CA VAL A 56 -11.72 5.14 2.58
C VAL A 56 -12.14 4.08 3.59
N VAL A 57 -13.39 3.66 3.53
CA VAL A 57 -13.94 2.59 4.36
C VAL A 57 -13.88 1.28 3.58
N VAL A 58 -13.15 0.30 4.11
CA VAL A 58 -12.98 -1.03 3.53
C VAL A 58 -13.68 -2.06 4.41
N TRP A 59 -14.29 -3.08 3.81
CA TRP A 59 -15.07 -4.09 4.52
C TRP A 59 -14.55 -5.52 4.30
N GLY A 60 -14.85 -6.40 5.26
CA GLY A 60 -14.61 -7.83 5.19
C GLY A 60 -13.12 -8.19 5.03
N LYS A 61 -12.84 -9.23 4.25
CA LYS A 61 -11.46 -9.74 4.05
C LYS A 61 -10.47 -8.68 3.57
N GLN A 62 -10.91 -7.74 2.72
CA GLN A 62 -10.04 -6.64 2.28
C GLN A 62 -9.66 -5.72 3.44
N ALA A 63 -10.55 -5.51 4.40
CA ALA A 63 -10.25 -4.72 5.60
C ALA A 63 -9.18 -5.41 6.46
N GLU A 64 -9.30 -6.72 6.66
CA GLU A 64 -8.31 -7.52 7.39
C GLU A 64 -6.95 -7.44 6.72
N SER A 65 -6.89 -7.68 5.40
CA SER A 65 -5.64 -7.55 4.64
C SER A 65 -5.06 -6.13 4.70
N CYS A 66 -5.90 -5.10 4.68
CA CYS A 66 -5.43 -3.72 4.86
C CYS A 66 -4.78 -3.55 6.23
N GLY A 67 -5.43 -3.99 7.31
CA GLY A 67 -4.91 -3.88 8.67
C GLY A 67 -3.64 -4.70 8.93
N GLU A 68 -3.47 -5.83 8.23
CA GLU A 68 -2.28 -6.69 8.37
C GLU A 68 -1.06 -6.16 7.60
N TYR A 69 -1.25 -5.64 6.38
CA TYR A 69 -0.14 -5.36 5.46
C TYR A 69 0.12 -3.87 5.19
N LEU A 70 -0.83 -2.98 5.49
CA LEU A 70 -0.65 -1.54 5.25
C LEU A 70 -0.21 -0.82 6.53
N ASP A 71 0.61 0.21 6.33
CA ASP A 71 1.06 1.11 7.38
C ASP A 71 1.07 2.54 6.82
N LYS A 72 1.40 3.52 7.65
CA LYS A 72 1.64 4.90 7.24
C LYS A 72 2.60 4.94 6.04
N GLY A 73 2.21 5.70 5.02
CA GLY A 73 2.96 5.88 3.79
C GLY A 73 2.74 4.78 2.75
N SER A 74 2.07 3.67 3.07
CA SER A 74 1.72 2.65 2.08
C SER A 74 0.88 3.25 0.96
N GLN A 75 1.27 2.97 -0.27
CA GLN A 75 0.58 3.46 -1.46
C GLN A 75 -0.46 2.43 -1.88
N VAL A 76 -1.68 2.87 -2.15
CA VAL A 76 -2.78 1.99 -2.54
C VAL A 76 -3.58 2.59 -3.68
N PHE A 77 -4.05 1.73 -4.57
CA PHE A 77 -5.11 2.01 -5.51
C PHE A 77 -6.45 1.61 -4.88
N VAL A 78 -7.46 2.47 -5.00
CA VAL A 78 -8.80 2.26 -4.48
C VAL A 78 -9.81 2.47 -5.60
N GLU A 79 -10.71 1.52 -5.72
CA GLU A 79 -11.90 1.59 -6.53
C GLU A 79 -13.13 1.47 -5.62
N GLY A 80 -14.11 2.34 -5.77
CA GLY A 80 -15.27 2.35 -4.90
C GLY A 80 -16.31 3.38 -5.30
N ARG A 81 -17.04 3.90 -4.31
CA ARG A 81 -18.10 4.90 -4.50
C ARG A 81 -18.08 5.94 -3.38
N LEU A 82 -18.56 7.15 -3.67
CA LEU A 82 -18.79 8.16 -2.65
C LEU A 82 -20.02 7.79 -1.81
N GLN A 83 -19.90 7.96 -0.51
CA GLN A 83 -21.01 7.86 0.43
C GLN A 83 -20.95 9.02 1.41
N THR A 84 -22.08 9.70 1.55
CA THR A 84 -22.27 10.70 2.60
C THR A 84 -23.05 10.05 3.73
N ARG A 85 -22.57 10.19 4.97
CA ARG A 85 -23.30 9.75 6.16
C ARG A 85 -23.42 10.88 7.17
N ASP A 86 -24.59 10.95 7.79
CA ASP A 86 -24.82 11.83 8.93
C ASP A 86 -24.61 11.03 10.21
N TRP A 87 -23.96 11.64 11.19
CA TRP A 87 -23.75 11.08 12.52
C TRP A 87 -23.86 12.18 13.58
N GLU A 88 -24.23 11.81 14.79
CA GLU A 88 -24.33 12.74 15.91
C GLU A 88 -23.03 12.69 16.72
N GLY A 89 -22.41 13.85 16.90
CA GLY A 89 -21.24 14.00 17.76
C GLY A 89 -21.59 13.77 19.23
N LYS A 90 -20.56 13.56 20.07
CA LYS A 90 -20.73 13.43 21.52
C LYS A 90 -21.34 14.68 22.17
N ASP A 91 -21.29 15.81 21.46
CA ASP A 91 -21.86 17.11 21.77
C ASP A 91 -23.33 17.28 21.32
N GLY A 92 -23.95 16.24 20.74
CA GLY A 92 -25.31 16.28 20.20
C GLY A 92 -25.42 16.97 18.84
N GLN A 93 -24.31 17.42 18.25
CA GLN A 93 -24.33 18.11 16.96
C GLN A 93 -24.35 17.11 15.81
N LYS A 94 -25.28 17.31 14.86
CA LYS A 94 -25.30 16.55 13.60
C LYS A 94 -24.10 16.95 12.75
N ARG A 95 -23.34 15.95 12.32
CA ARG A 95 -22.18 16.10 11.44
C ARG A 95 -22.35 15.21 10.22
N THR A 96 -21.95 15.74 9.08
CA THR A 96 -21.96 15.02 7.81
C THR A 96 -20.52 14.67 7.44
N ALA A 97 -20.27 13.40 7.08
CA ALA A 97 -19.00 12.93 6.58
C ALA A 97 -19.16 12.38 5.16
N THR A 98 -18.32 12.85 4.24
CA THR A 98 -18.18 12.28 2.90
C THR A 98 -16.98 11.34 2.90
N GLU A 99 -17.24 10.07 2.61
CA GLU A 99 -16.27 8.98 2.65
C GLU A 99 -16.32 8.21 1.31
N VAL A 100 -15.27 7.43 1.04
CA VAL A 100 -15.25 6.50 -0.09
C VAL A 100 -15.45 5.10 0.46
N VAL A 101 -16.49 4.39 0.02
CA VAL A 101 -16.63 2.96 0.35
C VAL A 101 -15.94 2.15 -0.73
N ALA A 102 -14.88 1.44 -0.34
CA ALA A 102 -14.08 0.65 -1.26
C ALA A 102 -14.83 -0.61 -1.71
N GLU A 103 -14.79 -0.85 -3.02
CA GLU A 103 -15.16 -2.12 -3.66
C GLU A 103 -13.92 -2.98 -3.87
N ARG A 104 -12.79 -2.34 -4.24
CA ARG A 104 -11.50 -2.99 -4.42
C ARG A 104 -10.36 -2.10 -3.90
N VAL A 105 -9.44 -2.70 -3.16
CA VAL A 105 -8.17 -2.10 -2.76
C VAL A 105 -7.03 -2.93 -3.33
N GLN A 106 -6.10 -2.28 -4.02
CA GLN A 106 -4.90 -2.92 -4.54
C GLN A 106 -3.68 -2.25 -3.91
N PHE A 107 -2.85 -3.07 -3.25
CA PHE A 107 -1.62 -2.58 -2.66
C PHE A 107 -0.61 -2.32 -3.76
N MET A 108 -0.02 -1.14 -3.75
CA MET A 108 1.04 -0.82 -4.68
C MET A 108 2.36 -1.05 -3.98
N SER A 109 3.16 -1.96 -4.53
CA SER A 109 4.53 -2.13 -4.09
C SER A 109 5.25 -0.80 -4.26
N ARG A 110 5.94 -0.35 -3.21
CA ARG A 110 6.93 0.71 -3.42
C ARG A 110 7.95 0.12 -4.38
N THR A 111 8.01 0.61 -5.61
CA THR A 111 9.16 0.34 -6.48
C THR A 111 10.39 0.65 -5.65
N LYS A 112 11.14 -0.40 -5.27
CA LYS A 112 12.38 -0.28 -4.50
C LYS A 112 13.43 0.34 -5.43
N GLY A 113 13.29 1.63 -5.68
CA GLY A 113 14.19 2.45 -6.47
C GLY A 113 14.99 3.35 -5.54
N ALA A 114 16.28 3.05 -5.41
CA ALA A 114 17.32 3.90 -4.83
C ALA A 114 17.20 4.25 -3.33
N ALA A 115 17.33 3.23 -2.47
CA ALA A 115 18.10 3.45 -1.24
C ALA A 115 19.57 3.55 -1.65
N ALA A 116 20.04 4.78 -1.84
CA ALA A 116 21.45 5.07 -2.03
C ALA A 116 22.22 4.78 -0.72
N GLY A 117 23.28 3.99 -0.85
CA GLY A 117 24.49 4.13 -0.05
C GLY A 117 24.56 3.35 1.26
N GLY A 118 25.35 2.26 1.26
CA GLY A 118 25.99 1.79 2.49
C GLY A 118 26.05 0.28 2.67
N ALA A 119 26.61 -0.47 1.72
CA ALA A 119 27.39 -1.65 2.10
C ALA A 119 28.84 -1.18 2.32
N PRO A 120 29.52 -1.66 3.36
CA PRO A 120 30.62 -2.53 3.02
C PRO A 120 30.50 -3.92 3.66
N ALA A 121 31.13 -4.83 2.94
CA ALA A 121 31.36 -6.24 3.18
C ALA A 121 31.78 -6.60 4.61
N THR A 122 31.30 -7.76 5.06
CA THR A 122 32.16 -8.84 5.57
C THR A 122 31.48 -10.19 5.28
N ALA A 123 31.97 -10.88 4.26
CA ALA A 123 31.69 -12.30 4.07
C ALA A 123 32.61 -13.11 5.00
N PRO A 124 32.15 -14.18 5.66
CA PRO A 124 33.05 -15.08 6.37
C PRO A 124 33.87 -15.90 5.35
N ALA A 125 35.18 -15.88 5.53
CA ALA A 125 36.13 -16.66 4.77
C ALA A 125 35.95 -18.16 5.07
N PHE A 126 35.53 -18.93 4.07
CA PHE A 126 35.80 -20.36 4.03
C PHE A 126 37.17 -20.54 3.38
N ALA A 127 38.15 -20.94 4.18
CA ALA A 127 39.43 -21.41 3.70
C ALA A 127 39.24 -22.84 3.19
N GLU A 128 39.20 -23.02 1.87
CA GLU A 128 39.39 -24.32 1.25
C GLU A 128 40.79 -24.37 0.65
N GLU A 129 41.61 -25.18 1.31
CA GLU A 129 43.00 -25.47 0.99
C GLU A 129 43.08 -26.13 -0.40
N THR A 130 43.80 -25.47 -1.30
CA THR A 130 44.07 -26.02 -2.63
C THR A 130 45.34 -26.84 -2.64
N ALA A 131 45.18 -28.05 -3.17
CA ALA A 131 46.09 -28.77 -4.05
C ALA A 131 47.41 -29.33 -3.45
N ASN A 132 47.59 -30.65 -3.63
CA ASN A 132 48.80 -31.07 -4.32
C ASN A 132 48.64 -32.36 -5.14
N ALA A 133 49.02 -32.21 -6.41
CA ALA A 133 49.64 -33.14 -7.36
C ALA A 133 49.16 -34.59 -7.49
N GLY A 134 48.85 -34.93 -8.74
CA GLY A 134 49.88 -35.66 -9.49
C GLY A 134 49.37 -36.83 -10.32
N GLY A 135 49.51 -36.69 -11.65
CA GLY A 135 49.98 -37.79 -12.49
C GLY A 135 48.92 -38.70 -13.12
N GLY A 136 48.69 -38.45 -14.41
CA GLY A 136 48.88 -39.42 -15.51
C GLY A 136 48.21 -40.78 -15.43
N GLY A 137 47.48 -41.12 -16.49
CA GLY A 137 47.15 -42.51 -16.81
C GLY A 137 46.00 -42.59 -17.80
N ASP A 138 46.36 -42.88 -19.06
CA ASP A 138 45.48 -43.39 -20.09
C ASP A 138 44.77 -44.70 -19.66
N ASP A 139 43.80 -45.10 -20.49
CA ASP A 139 43.29 -46.47 -20.65
C ASP A 139 42.40 -47.05 -19.53
N ASP A 140 41.10 -47.14 -19.79
CA ASP A 140 40.43 -48.42 -20.15
C ASP A 140 38.92 -48.32 -19.90
N VAL A 141 38.13 -48.51 -20.97
CA VAL A 141 36.70 -48.85 -20.87
C VAL A 141 36.59 -50.36 -21.01
N PRO A 142 36.11 -51.08 -19.99
CA PRO A 142 35.28 -52.24 -20.31
C PRO A 142 34.09 -52.48 -19.35
N PHE A 143 32.95 -52.70 -20.01
CA PHE A 143 31.69 -53.36 -19.64
C PHE A 143 30.78 -52.74 -18.56
#